data_AF-A0A8C8FA27-F1
#
_entry.id   AF-A0A8C8FA27-F1
#
_cell.length_a   1.000
_cell.length_b   1.000
_cell.length_c   1.000
_cell.angle_alpha   90.00
_cell.angle_beta   90.00
_cell.angle_gamma   90.00
#
_symmetry.space_group_name_H-M   'P 1'
#
loop_
_entity.id
_entity.type
_entity.pdbx_description
1 polymer ?
#
loop_
_entity_poly.entity_id
_entity_poly.type
_entity_poly.pdbx_seq_one_letter_code
_entity_poly.pdbx_strand_id
1 'polypeptide(L)'
;LSELEKVTSLCHKHGSRFAYALANGTVGVYDHTAHYWIIKSKNHAMSIHVSDLNADGVVELIKGWSNGKVNHLNVPLEEVIFEVIFKDSFSSSVAGVVERDYRMDGQIQLICTSVEGEVHGYLPASKEMKGNLMDSSVEQDLIRELSQLRQNLLLELCNYKENAKVSKN
;
A
#
# COMPACT_ATOMS: atom_id res chain seq x y z
N LEU A 1 8.77 21.14 -12.13
CA LEU A 1 8.84 19.86 -11.40
C LEU A 1 9.62 18.90 -12.28
N SER A 2 10.72 18.32 -11.81
CA SER A 2 11.44 17.28 -12.56
C SER A 2 11.59 16.08 -11.64
N GLU A 3 11.13 14.93 -12.11
CA GLU A 3 11.39 13.67 -11.43
C GLU A 3 12.81 13.19 -11.69
N LEU A 4 13.31 12.35 -10.78
CA LEU A 4 14.63 11.76 -10.90
C LEU A 4 14.70 10.64 -11.93
N GLU A 5 13.54 10.14 -12.38
CA GLU A 5 13.42 9.03 -13.31
C GLU A 5 12.19 9.15 -14.21
N LYS A 6 12.14 8.29 -15.22
CA LYS A 6 11.01 8.23 -16.16
C LYS A 6 9.72 7.89 -15.43
N VAL A 7 8.68 8.71 -15.64
CA VAL A 7 7.32 8.43 -15.17
C VAL A 7 6.74 7.30 -16.01
N THR A 8 6.30 6.23 -15.35
CA THR A 8 5.71 5.04 -16.00
C THR A 8 4.21 5.00 -15.87
N SER A 9 3.64 5.63 -14.85
CA SER A 9 2.19 5.67 -14.65
C SER A 9 1.78 6.92 -13.89
N LEU A 10 0.58 7.43 -14.22
CA LEU A 10 -0.09 8.52 -13.54
C LEU A 10 -1.55 8.15 -13.32
N CYS A 11 -2.10 8.49 -12.16
CA CYS A 11 -3.50 8.26 -11.85
C CYS A 11 -4.04 9.43 -11.03
N HIS A 12 -5.17 10.00 -11.45
CA HIS A 12 -5.85 11.03 -10.67
C HIS A 12 -6.38 10.42 -9.37
N LYS A 13 -6.20 11.11 -8.24
CA LYS A 13 -6.70 10.64 -6.94
C LYS A 13 -7.99 11.36 -6.57
N HIS A 14 -7.88 12.63 -6.22
CA HIS A 14 -8.99 13.48 -5.82
C HIS A 14 -8.53 14.94 -5.81
N GLY A 15 -9.39 15.87 -6.22
CA GLY A 15 -9.05 17.30 -6.28
C GLY A 15 -7.77 17.56 -7.09
N SER A 16 -6.80 18.23 -6.46
CA SER A 16 -5.45 18.53 -6.99
C SER A 16 -4.44 17.40 -6.88
N ARG A 17 -4.82 16.27 -6.26
CA ARG A 17 -3.90 15.16 -5.96
C ARG A 17 -3.89 14.11 -7.06
N PHE A 18 -2.69 13.63 -7.36
CA PHE A 18 -2.49 12.53 -8.31
C PHE A 18 -1.37 11.60 -7.83
N ALA A 19 -1.56 10.31 -8.06
CA ALA A 19 -0.55 9.30 -7.85
C ALA A 19 0.36 9.18 -9.08
N TYR A 20 1.61 8.85 -8.84
CA TYR A 20 2.61 8.63 -9.88
C TYR A 20 3.49 7.44 -9.54
N ALA A 21 4.02 6.80 -10.59
CA ALA A 21 5.04 5.76 -10.49
C ALA A 21 6.21 6.07 -11.42
N LEU A 22 7.41 5.73 -10.97
CA LEU A 22 8.66 5.89 -11.72
C LEU A 22 9.29 4.54 -12.06
N ALA A 23 10.09 4.55 -13.11
CA ALA A 23 10.82 3.39 -13.62
C ALA A 23 11.87 2.82 -12.65
N ASN A 24 12.16 3.47 -11.52
CA ASN A 24 13.06 2.94 -10.48
C ASN A 24 12.33 2.33 -9.28
N GLY A 25 11.02 2.08 -9.38
CA GLY A 25 10.22 1.51 -8.30
C GLY A 25 9.77 2.52 -7.24
N THR A 26 9.92 3.81 -7.51
CA THR A 26 9.30 4.87 -6.70
C THR A 26 7.83 5.00 -7.05
N VAL A 27 6.97 5.03 -6.04
CA VAL A 27 5.54 5.36 -6.17
C VAL A 27 5.22 6.45 -5.17
N GLY A 28 4.44 7.43 -5.57
CA GLY A 28 4.10 8.54 -4.70
C GLY A 28 2.78 9.21 -5.04
N VAL A 29 2.40 10.17 -4.22
CA VAL A 29 1.27 11.06 -4.44
C VAL A 29 1.77 12.50 -4.38
N TYR A 30 1.37 13.29 -5.36
CA TYR A 30 1.53 14.74 -5.35
C TYR A 30 0.25 15.41 -4.86
N ASP A 31 0.42 16.55 -4.20
CA ASP A 31 -0.61 17.56 -4.04
C ASP A 31 -0.09 18.88 -4.62
N HIS A 32 -0.72 19.34 -5.70
CA HIS A 32 -0.21 20.45 -6.52
C HIS A 32 1.25 20.22 -6.97
N THR A 33 2.21 20.90 -6.35
CA THR A 33 3.65 20.84 -6.65
C THR A 33 4.46 20.18 -5.54
N ALA A 34 3.83 19.78 -4.44
CA ALA A 34 4.49 19.18 -3.29
C ALA A 34 4.27 17.67 -3.27
N HIS A 35 5.33 16.92 -2.96
CA HIS A 35 5.19 15.51 -2.67
C HIS A 35 4.43 15.33 -1.36
N TYR A 36 3.25 14.74 -1.43
CA TYR A 36 2.46 14.38 -0.27
C TYR A 36 2.98 13.09 0.37
N TRP A 37 3.32 12.12 -0.46
CA TRP A 37 3.80 10.81 -0.03
C TRP A 37 4.70 10.16 -1.08
N ILE A 38 5.72 9.43 -0.64
CA ILE A 38 6.65 8.69 -1.49
C ILE A 38 7.04 7.37 -0.82
N ILE A 39 7.07 6.29 -1.59
CA ILE A 39 7.75 5.05 -1.23
C ILE A 39 8.70 4.64 -2.36
N LYS A 40 9.84 4.06 -2.00
CA LYS A 40 10.76 3.44 -2.95
C LYS A 40 10.87 1.95 -2.68
N SER A 41 10.57 1.14 -3.68
CA SER A 41 10.69 -0.32 -3.64
C SER A 41 11.85 -0.80 -4.51
N LYS A 42 12.33 -2.02 -4.24
CA LYS A 42 13.25 -2.72 -5.16
C LYS A 42 12.55 -3.23 -6.41
N ASN A 43 11.24 -3.44 -6.33
CA ASN A 43 10.42 -3.90 -7.44
C ASN A 43 9.83 -2.69 -8.17
N HIS A 44 9.71 -2.79 -9.48
CA HIS A 44 9.04 -1.78 -10.30
C HIS A 44 7.53 -1.88 -10.13
N ALA A 45 6.87 -0.73 -9.98
CA ALA A 45 5.42 -0.64 -10.06
C ALA A 45 5.00 -0.65 -11.53
N MET A 46 4.29 -1.70 -11.94
CA MET A 46 3.88 -1.93 -13.33
C MET A 46 2.55 -1.27 -13.64
N SER A 47 1.67 -1.20 -12.64
CA SER A 47 0.38 -0.52 -12.75
C SER A 47 0.01 0.11 -11.42
N ILE A 48 -0.54 1.31 -11.48
CA ILE A 48 -1.17 1.96 -10.33
C ILE A 48 -2.61 2.31 -10.69
N HIS A 49 -3.51 2.18 -9.72
CA HIS A 49 -4.91 2.55 -9.88
C HIS A 49 -5.41 3.18 -8.59
N VAL A 50 -6.28 4.17 -8.71
CA VAL A 50 -6.92 4.81 -7.58
C VAL A 50 -8.41 4.56 -7.65
N SER A 51 -8.97 4.04 -6.56
CA SER A 51 -10.39 3.65 -6.48
C SER A 51 -10.85 3.68 -5.03
N ASP A 52 -12.11 4.03 -4.79
CA ASP A 52 -12.79 3.82 -3.52
C ASP A 52 -13.44 2.43 -3.52
N LEU A 53 -12.65 1.41 -3.19
CA LEU A 53 -13.12 0.02 -3.23
C LEU A 53 -14.02 -0.34 -2.06
N ASN A 54 -13.99 0.37 -0.95
CA ASN A 54 -14.77 0.04 0.24
C ASN A 54 -16.02 0.94 0.40
N ALA A 55 -16.22 1.87 -0.54
CA ALA A 55 -17.30 2.85 -0.58
C ALA A 55 -17.40 3.70 0.70
N ASP A 56 -16.28 3.98 1.36
CA ASP A 56 -16.21 4.85 2.54
C ASP A 56 -15.99 6.33 2.21
N GLY A 57 -15.84 6.66 0.92
CA GLY A 57 -15.59 8.01 0.42
C GLY A 57 -14.10 8.37 0.35
N VAL A 58 -13.20 7.50 0.80
CA VAL A 58 -11.74 7.68 0.76
C VAL A 58 -11.15 6.80 -0.33
N VAL A 59 -10.63 7.44 -1.38
CA VAL A 59 -9.98 6.69 -2.47
C VAL A 59 -8.64 6.09 -2.03
N GLU A 60 -8.47 4.81 -2.33
CA GLU A 60 -7.33 3.96 -2.02
C GLU A 60 -6.38 3.88 -3.22
N LEU A 61 -5.08 3.69 -2.98
CA LEU A 61 -4.07 3.50 -4.02
C LEU A 61 -3.70 2.01 -4.14
N ILE A 62 -4.08 1.42 -5.27
CA ILE A 62 -3.73 0.05 -5.63
C ILE A 62 -2.45 0.03 -6.47
N LYS A 63 -1.52 -0.86 -6.12
CA LYS A 63 -0.21 -1.00 -6.78
C LYS A 63 0.02 -2.44 -7.19
N GLY A 64 0.22 -2.64 -8.49
CA GLY A 64 0.69 -3.90 -9.08
C GLY A 64 2.20 -3.87 -9.29
N TRP A 65 2.91 -4.85 -8.76
CA TRP A 65 4.37 -4.92 -8.80
C TRP A 65 4.88 -5.95 -9.80
N SER A 66 6.10 -5.73 -10.27
CA SER A 66 6.84 -6.63 -11.19
C SER A 66 7.10 -8.03 -10.63
N ASN A 67 7.04 -8.21 -9.32
CA ASN A 67 7.19 -9.51 -8.67
C ASN A 67 5.83 -10.21 -8.39
N GLY A 68 4.76 -9.73 -9.02
CA GLY A 68 3.41 -10.30 -8.88
C GLY A 68 2.64 -9.84 -7.65
N LYS A 69 3.25 -9.09 -6.72
CA LYS A 69 2.52 -8.57 -5.57
C LYS A 69 1.50 -7.51 -5.99
N VAL A 70 0.33 -7.54 -5.36
CA VAL A 70 -0.69 -6.48 -5.41
C VAL A 70 -0.90 -5.97 -4.00
N ASN A 71 -0.74 -4.66 -3.79
CA ASN A 71 -0.97 -4.02 -2.51
C ASN A 71 -2.04 -2.94 -2.65
N HIS A 72 -3.03 -2.97 -1.76
CA HIS A 72 -4.05 -1.93 -1.64
C HIS A 72 -3.69 -1.06 -0.45
N LEU A 73 -3.46 0.22 -0.72
CA LEU A 73 -3.01 1.16 0.28
C LEU A 73 -4.11 2.17 0.57
N ASN A 74 -4.55 2.22 1.82
CA ASN A 74 -5.32 3.39 2.23
C ASN A 74 -4.38 4.58 2.29
N VAL A 75 -4.70 5.64 1.56
CA VAL A 75 -3.99 6.91 1.66
C VAL A 75 -5.04 7.93 2.07
N PRO A 76 -5.27 8.09 3.39
CA PRO A 76 -6.22 9.05 3.91
C PRO A 76 -5.94 10.44 3.34
N LEU A 77 -6.99 11.23 3.13
CA LEU A 77 -6.83 12.60 2.63
C LEU A 77 -6.14 13.51 3.65
N GLU A 78 -6.15 13.14 4.92
CA GLU A 78 -5.74 13.98 6.05
C GLU A 78 -4.45 13.51 6.75
N GLU A 79 -4.07 12.23 6.59
CA GLU A 79 -2.92 11.64 7.28
C GLU A 79 -1.83 11.13 6.33
N VAL A 80 -0.58 11.30 6.74
CA VAL A 80 0.62 10.80 6.04
C VAL A 80 0.81 9.29 6.26
N ILE A 81 0.11 8.72 7.25
CA ILE A 81 0.19 7.32 7.62
C ILE A 81 -0.69 6.51 6.67
N PHE A 82 -0.12 5.46 6.10
CA PHE A 82 -0.81 4.58 5.18
C PHE A 82 -0.90 3.18 5.79
N GLU A 83 -2.07 2.57 5.63
CA GLU A 83 -2.32 1.20 6.05
C GLU A 83 -2.45 0.32 4.80
N VAL A 84 -1.77 -0.82 4.80
CA VAL A 84 -1.96 -1.82 3.74
C VAL A 84 -3.20 -2.61 4.11
N ILE A 85 -4.33 -2.29 3.45
CA ILE A 85 -5.61 -2.94 3.71
C ILE A 85 -5.61 -4.35 3.13
N PHE A 86 -5.05 -4.55 1.94
CA PHE A 86 -5.09 -5.84 1.27
C PHE A 86 -3.77 -6.15 0.56
N LYS A 87 -3.39 -7.43 0.59
CA LYS A 87 -2.21 -7.97 -0.08
C LYS A 87 -2.63 -9.25 -0.80
N ASP A 88 -2.26 -9.34 -2.06
CA ASP A 88 -2.29 -10.60 -2.81
C ASP A 88 -1.03 -10.73 -3.67
N SER A 89 -0.82 -11.92 -4.26
CA SER A 89 0.32 -12.21 -5.12
C SER A 89 -0.06 -13.12 -6.28
N PHE A 90 0.34 -12.71 -7.48
CA PHE A 90 0.36 -13.52 -8.68
C PHE A 90 1.66 -14.33 -8.78
N SER A 91 1.65 -15.37 -9.61
CA SER A 91 2.84 -16.17 -9.92
C SER A 91 3.85 -15.40 -10.80
N SER A 92 3.38 -14.37 -11.50
CA SER A 92 4.13 -13.56 -12.46
C SER A 92 3.84 -12.06 -12.28
N SER A 93 4.57 -11.20 -13.01
CA SER A 93 4.41 -9.75 -12.95
C SER A 93 2.96 -9.31 -13.17
N VAL A 94 2.50 -8.33 -12.39
CA VAL A 94 1.19 -7.70 -12.62
C VAL A 94 1.26 -6.88 -13.91
N ALA A 95 0.36 -7.13 -14.84
CA ALA A 95 0.25 -6.40 -16.11
C ALA A 95 -0.64 -5.17 -15.98
N GLY A 96 -1.75 -5.29 -15.24
CA GLY A 96 -2.71 -4.20 -15.11
C GLY A 96 -3.72 -4.42 -14.00
N VAL A 97 -4.22 -3.32 -13.48
CA VAL A 97 -5.25 -3.26 -12.44
C VAL A 97 -6.32 -2.27 -12.89
N VAL A 98 -7.58 -2.69 -12.87
CA VAL A 98 -8.75 -1.88 -13.29
C VAL A 98 -9.95 -2.14 -12.40
N GLU A 99 -10.87 -1.18 -12.33
CA GLU A 99 -12.15 -1.32 -11.64
C GLU A 99 -13.33 -1.40 -12.64
N ARG A 100 -14.15 -2.45 -12.56
CA ARG A 100 -15.40 -2.58 -13.33
C ARG A 100 -16.36 -3.57 -12.68
N ASP A 101 -17.65 -3.37 -12.90
CA ASP A 101 -18.65 -4.43 -12.68
C ASP A 101 -18.56 -5.43 -13.85
N TYR A 102 -17.78 -6.49 -13.65
CA TYR A 102 -17.63 -7.57 -14.62
C TYR A 102 -18.78 -8.58 -14.54
N ARG A 103 -19.44 -8.70 -13.38
CA ARG A 103 -20.48 -9.70 -13.13
C ARG A 103 -21.87 -9.20 -13.52
N MET A 104 -21.99 -7.91 -13.84
CA MET A 104 -23.24 -7.23 -14.15
C MET A 104 -24.25 -7.34 -13.00
N ASP A 105 -23.76 -7.39 -11.76
CA ASP A 105 -24.57 -7.48 -10.54
C ASP A 105 -24.69 -6.15 -9.79
N GLY A 106 -24.19 -5.07 -10.40
CA GLY A 106 -24.19 -3.72 -9.85
C GLY A 106 -23.02 -3.44 -8.90
N GLN A 107 -22.14 -4.42 -8.65
CA GLN A 107 -20.99 -4.24 -7.77
C GLN A 107 -19.70 -4.05 -8.58
N ILE A 108 -19.04 -2.92 -8.37
CA ILE A 108 -17.71 -2.67 -8.92
C ILE A 108 -16.71 -3.64 -8.29
N GLN A 109 -15.95 -4.33 -9.14
CA GLN A 109 -14.90 -5.26 -8.74
C GLN A 109 -13.55 -4.69 -9.12
N LEU A 110 -12.54 -5.00 -8.32
CA LEU A 110 -11.16 -4.80 -8.71
C LEU A 110 -10.70 -6.01 -9.52
N ILE A 111 -10.21 -5.76 -10.73
CA ILE A 111 -9.72 -6.79 -11.63
C ILE A 111 -8.22 -6.58 -11.80
N CYS A 112 -7.45 -7.60 -11.41
CA CYS A 112 -6.01 -7.63 -11.55
C CYS A 112 -5.62 -8.70 -12.56
N THR A 113 -4.68 -8.36 -13.44
CA THR A 113 -4.21 -9.25 -14.51
C THR A 113 -2.70 -9.41 -14.44
N SER A 114 -2.21 -10.63 -14.71
CA SER A 114 -0.78 -10.92 -14.83
C SER A 114 -0.33 -10.92 -16.29
N VAL A 115 0.99 -10.84 -16.49
CA VAL A 115 1.60 -10.92 -17.84
C VAL A 115 1.40 -12.30 -18.49
N GLU A 116 1.18 -13.34 -17.70
CA GLU A 116 0.92 -14.72 -18.17
C GLU A 116 -0.58 -14.98 -18.41
N GLY A 117 -1.44 -13.98 -18.22
CA GLY A 117 -2.87 -14.10 -18.49
C GLY A 117 -3.71 -14.65 -17.32
N GLU A 118 -3.15 -14.73 -16.11
CA GLU A 118 -3.96 -14.96 -14.90
C GLU A 118 -4.81 -13.72 -14.62
N VAL A 119 -6.10 -13.92 -14.31
CA VAL A 119 -7.03 -12.83 -14.01
C VAL A 119 -7.72 -13.11 -12.69
N HIS A 120 -7.55 -12.23 -11.72
CA HIS A 120 -8.25 -12.29 -10.43
C HIS A 120 -9.21 -11.12 -10.30
N GLY A 121 -10.42 -11.40 -9.79
CA GLY A 121 -11.42 -10.39 -9.44
C GLY A 121 -11.64 -10.38 -7.93
N TYR A 122 -11.61 -9.19 -7.34
CA TYR A 122 -11.86 -8.97 -5.91
C TYR A 122 -13.09 -8.10 -5.73
N LEU A 123 -13.96 -8.52 -4.82
CA LEU A 123 -15.08 -7.70 -4.38
C LEU A 123 -14.64 -6.76 -3.26
N PRO A 124 -15.22 -5.55 -3.18
CA PRO A 124 -15.23 -4.72 -1.99
C PRO A 124 -15.44 -5.55 -0.72
N ALA A 125 -14.49 -5.51 0.22
CA ALA A 125 -14.74 -6.13 1.52
C ALA A 125 -15.82 -5.33 2.24
N SER A 126 -16.98 -5.94 2.52
CA SER A 126 -17.93 -5.34 3.46
C SER A 126 -17.24 -5.16 4.82
N LYS A 127 -17.60 -4.11 5.57
CA LYS A 127 -17.06 -3.86 6.92
C LYS A 127 -17.18 -5.10 7.83
N GLU A 128 -18.16 -5.96 7.58
CA GLU A 128 -18.42 -7.22 8.30
C GLU A 128 -17.47 -8.36 7.89
N MET A 129 -16.97 -8.36 6.65
CA MET A 129 -16.05 -9.40 6.16
C MET A 129 -14.58 -9.12 6.47
N LYS A 130 -14.21 -7.86 6.75
CA LYS A 130 -12.89 -7.50 7.32
C LYS A 130 -12.60 -8.26 8.62
N GLY A 131 -13.61 -8.53 9.44
CA GLY A 131 -13.45 -9.25 10.71
C GLY A 131 -13.17 -10.75 10.60
N ASN A 132 -13.39 -11.38 9.44
CA ASN A 132 -13.32 -12.86 9.34
C ASN A 132 -12.22 -13.40 8.42
N LEU A 133 -11.66 -12.60 7.50
CA LEU A 133 -10.64 -13.06 6.54
C LEU A 133 -9.25 -12.44 6.75
N MET A 134 -9.14 -11.32 7.46
CA MET A 134 -7.86 -10.64 7.75
C MET A 134 -7.22 -11.05 9.08
N ASP A 135 -7.92 -11.84 9.90
CA ASP A 135 -7.71 -11.81 11.35
C ASP A 135 -6.46 -12.58 11.82
N SER A 136 -6.13 -13.72 11.23
CA SER A 136 -5.06 -14.54 11.85
C SER A 136 -3.65 -14.19 11.38
N SER A 137 -3.40 -13.80 10.13
CA SER A 137 -2.02 -13.60 9.65
C SER A 137 -1.52 -12.17 9.89
N VAL A 138 -2.36 -11.16 9.62
CA VAL A 138 -2.00 -9.74 9.77
C VAL A 138 -1.92 -9.37 11.25
N GLU A 139 -2.84 -9.85 12.08
CA GLU A 139 -2.79 -9.61 13.52
C GLU A 139 -1.57 -10.30 14.16
N GLN A 140 -1.22 -11.51 13.73
CA GLN A 140 0.01 -12.18 14.20
C GLN A 140 1.28 -11.46 13.75
N ASP A 141 1.32 -10.93 12.52
CA ASP A 141 2.42 -10.10 12.05
C ASP A 141 2.53 -8.79 12.85
N LEU A 142 1.40 -8.14 13.15
CA LEU A 142 1.35 -6.93 13.98
C LEU A 142 1.77 -7.21 15.42
N ILE A 143 1.31 -8.31 16.02
CA ILE A 143 1.73 -8.77 17.35
C ILE A 143 3.24 -9.01 17.38
N ARG A 144 3.80 -9.63 16.33
CA ARG A 144 5.24 -9.86 16.21
C ARG A 144 6.01 -8.55 16.08
N GLU A 145 5.55 -7.62 15.24
CA GLU A 145 6.17 -6.30 15.09
C GLU A 145 6.15 -5.49 16.40
N LEU A 146 5.01 -5.44 17.07
CA LEU A 146 4.87 -4.77 18.37
C LEU A 146 5.73 -5.43 19.45
N SER A 147 5.84 -6.75 19.45
CA SER A 147 6.73 -7.49 20.35
C SER A 147 8.20 -7.16 20.10
N GLN A 148 8.60 -7.06 18.83
CA GLN A 148 9.95 -6.67 18.43
C GLN A 148 10.25 -5.22 18.84
N LEU A 149 9.30 -4.30 18.61
CA LEU A 149 9.42 -2.91 19.03
C LEU A 149 9.57 -2.78 20.54
N ARG A 150 8.76 -3.53 21.31
CA ARG A 150 8.89 -3.60 22.78
C ARG A 150 10.28 -4.08 23.21
N GLN A 151 10.82 -5.13 22.59
CA GLN A 151 12.16 -5.62 22.90
C GLN A 151 13.24 -4.56 22.59
N ASN A 152 13.14 -3.89 21.45
CA ASN A 152 14.08 -2.84 21.06
C ASN A 152 14.06 -1.67 22.04
N LEU A 153 12.88 -1.18 22.43
CA LEU A 153 12.74 -0.10 23.40
C LEU A 153 13.26 -0.49 24.79
N LEU A 154 13.08 -1.75 25.21
CA LEU A 154 13.63 -2.25 26.47
C LEU A 154 15.17 -2.30 26.44
N LEU A 155 15.77 -2.71 25.33
CA LEU A 155 17.22 -2.68 25.14
C LEU A 155 17.74 -1.23 25.17
N GLU A 156 17.05 -0.31 24.50
CA GLU A 156 17.40 1.11 24.50
C GLU A 156 17.35 1.70 25.92
N LEU A 157 16.29 1.42 26.68
CA LEU A 157 16.18 1.80 28.09
C LEU A 157 17.28 1.20 28.96
N CYS A 158 17.71 -0.04 28.70
CA CYS A 158 18.82 -0.67 29.41
C CYS A 158 20.13 0.09 29.13
N ASN A 159 20.41 0.36 27.85
CA ASN A 159 21.57 1.14 27.41
C ASN A 159 21.59 2.53 28.05
N TYR A 160 20.47 3.26 28.05
CA TYR A 160 20.40 4.58 28.69
C TYR A 160 20.64 4.51 30.20
N LYS A 161 20.14 3.47 30.88
CA LYS A 161 20.39 3.27 32.32
C LYS A 161 21.85 2.94 32.62
N GLU A 162 22.51 2.14 31.80
CA GLU A 162 23.94 1.83 31.98
C GLU A 162 24.81 3.07 31.71
N ASN A 163 24.56 3.77 30.61
CA ASN A 163 25.27 5.02 30.30
C ASN A 163 25.08 6.10 31.38
N ALA A 164 23.88 6.20 31.97
CA ALA A 164 23.61 7.13 33.07
C ALA A 164 24.31 6.75 34.39
N LYS A 165 24.65 5.46 34.60
CA LYS A 165 25.45 5.02 35.74
C LYS A 165 26.94 5.27 35.53
N VAL A 166 27.43 5.05 34.31
CA VAL A 166 28.83 5.32 33.93
C VAL A 166 29.13 6.83 33.97
N SER A 167 28.16 7.68 33.60
CA SER A 167 28.33 9.14 33.62
C SER A 167 28.22 9.80 35.01
N LYS A 168 27.94 9.03 36.07
CA LYS A 168 27.85 9.50 37.47
C LYS A 168 29.06 9.11 38.34
N ASN A 169 30.00 8.36 37.79
CA ASN A 169 31.33 8.11 38.36
C ASN A 169 32.38 8.94 37.61
#